data_AF-A0A2G1ZYS2-F1
#
_entry.id   AF-A0A2G1ZYS2-F1
#
_cell.length_a   1.000
_cell.length_b   1.000
_cell.length_c   1.000
_cell.angle_alpha   90.00
_cell.angle_beta   90.00
_cell.angle_gamma   90.00
#
_symmetry.space_group_name_H-M   'P 1'
#
loop_
_entity.id
_entity.type
_entity.pdbx_description
1 polymer ?
#
loop_
_entity_poly.entity_id
_entity_poly.type
_entity_poly.pdbx_seq_one_letter_code
_entity_poly.pdbx_strand_id
1 'polypeptide(L)'
;LSLGDIVYARSVRVGGDRMDEAIISYLRRQHNLLIGESTAERIKTSIGTARMPDDGRGASMQIRGRDLLNGVPKETEISQAQVAEALAEPVQQICEAVMTALEATPPDLAADIVDRGVMLTGGGALLGELDLALREQTGLAISVADESLNCVALGTGKALEYEKQLRHVIDYDS
;
A
#
# COMPACT_ATOMS: atom_id res chain seq x y z
N LEU A 1 -3.39 -8.32 -26.32
CA LEU A 1 -4.46 -9.06 -25.58
C LEU A 1 -3.79 -10.14 -24.72
N SER A 2 -3.94 -10.10 -23.39
CA SER A 2 -3.28 -11.05 -22.47
C SER A 2 -3.99 -12.39 -22.28
N LEU A 3 -5.14 -12.65 -22.94
CA LEU A 3 -5.82 -13.96 -23.01
C LEU A 3 -6.00 -14.71 -21.67
N GLY A 4 -6.10 -13.99 -20.56
CA GLY A 4 -6.26 -14.59 -19.22
C GLY A 4 -4.96 -15.09 -18.58
N ASP A 5 -3.80 -14.73 -19.14
CA ASP A 5 -2.47 -15.02 -18.60
C ASP A 5 -1.78 -13.78 -18.02
N ILE A 6 -0.82 -14.04 -17.13
CA ILE A 6 0.07 -13.03 -16.56
C ILE A 6 1.19 -12.72 -17.56
N VAL A 7 1.18 -11.51 -18.11
CA VAL A 7 2.22 -11.05 -19.05
C VAL A 7 3.50 -10.64 -18.32
N TYR A 8 3.34 -9.95 -17.19
CA TYR A 8 4.44 -9.56 -16.32
C TYR A 8 3.98 -9.62 -14.86
N ALA A 9 4.84 -10.16 -14.00
CA ALA A 9 4.65 -10.12 -12.56
C ALA A 9 5.97 -9.81 -11.86
N ARG A 10 5.89 -8.94 -10.86
CA ARG A 10 6.97 -8.64 -9.94
C ARG A 10 6.42 -8.58 -8.54
N SER A 11 7.13 -9.18 -7.60
CA SER A 11 6.82 -9.09 -6.18
C SER A 11 7.94 -8.34 -5.48
N VAL A 12 7.57 -7.29 -4.74
CA VAL A 12 8.46 -6.56 -3.84
C VAL A 12 8.02 -6.84 -2.40
N ARG A 13 8.99 -7.00 -1.49
CA ARG A 13 8.72 -7.27 -0.07
C ARG A 13 8.44 -5.97 0.70
N VAL A 14 7.48 -5.20 0.21
CA VAL A 14 7.04 -3.91 0.74
C VAL A 14 5.52 -3.90 0.77
N GLY A 15 4.95 -3.67 1.94
CA GLY A 15 3.51 -3.73 2.20
C GLY A 15 3.18 -3.22 3.59
N GLY A 16 2.04 -3.66 4.14
CA GLY A 16 1.53 -3.21 5.44
C GLY A 16 2.54 -3.33 6.58
N ASP A 17 3.24 -4.45 6.69
CA ASP A 17 4.22 -4.70 7.76
C ASP A 17 5.40 -3.71 7.69
N ARG A 18 5.89 -3.40 6.48
CA ARG A 18 6.96 -2.41 6.29
C ARG A 18 6.52 -1.00 6.65
N MET A 19 5.25 -0.67 6.42
CA MET A 19 4.68 0.61 6.84
C MET A 19 4.63 0.71 8.36
N ASP A 20 4.27 -0.37 9.06
CA ASP A 20 4.27 -0.39 10.52
C ASP A 20 5.68 -0.25 11.09
N GLU A 21 6.64 -1.01 10.54
CA GLU A 21 8.06 -0.89 10.88
C GLU A 21 8.56 0.55 10.71
N ALA A 22 8.17 1.22 9.62
CA ALA A 22 8.54 2.59 9.33
C ALA A 22 7.98 3.58 10.37
N ILE A 23 6.71 3.43 10.76
CA ILE A 23 6.07 4.23 11.82
C ILE A 23 6.76 4.01 13.17
N ILE A 24 7.05 2.76 13.54
CA ILE A 24 7.76 2.42 14.79
C ILE A 24 9.15 3.08 14.78
N SER A 25 9.88 2.95 13.68
CA SER A 25 11.21 3.53 13.50
C SER A 25 11.20 5.06 13.56
N TYR A 26 10.19 5.69 12.97
CA TYR A 26 10.01 7.14 13.01
C TYR A 26 9.80 7.65 14.43
N LEU A 27 8.85 7.07 15.18
CA LEU A 27 8.56 7.45 16.57
C LEU A 27 9.75 7.21 17.50
N ARG A 28 10.48 6.12 17.27
CA ARG A 28 11.71 5.83 18.01
C ARG A 28 12.76 6.92 17.81
N ARG A 29 12.96 7.41 16.58
CA ARG A 29 14.00 8.40 16.24
C ARG A 29 13.60 9.82 16.59
N GLN A 30 12.38 10.23 16.28
CA GLN A 30 11.92 11.63 16.41
C GLN A 30 11.35 11.94 17.80
N HIS A 31 10.69 10.97 18.44
CA HIS A 31 9.97 11.19 19.70
C HIS A 31 10.59 10.47 20.91
N ASN A 32 11.67 9.71 20.69
CA ASN A 32 12.26 8.79 21.67
C ASN A 32 11.21 7.85 22.29
N LEU A 33 10.20 7.47 21.51
CA LEU A 33 9.07 6.68 21.97
C LEU A 33 9.09 5.31 21.31
N LEU A 34 9.08 4.26 22.13
CA LEU A 34 8.92 2.89 21.68
C LEU A 34 7.43 2.50 21.73
N ILE A 35 6.91 2.06 20.59
CA ILE A 35 5.57 1.50 20.45
C ILE A 35 5.64 0.08 19.86
N GLY A 36 4.58 -0.70 20.07
CA GLY A 36 4.43 -2.02 19.44
C GLY A 36 3.67 -1.96 18.11
N GLU A 37 3.70 -3.07 17.37
CA GLU A 37 3.05 -3.23 16.06
C GLU A 37 1.56 -2.88 16.09
N SER A 38 0.80 -3.34 17.09
CA SER A 38 -0.64 -3.03 17.17
C SER A 38 -0.94 -1.53 17.30
N THR A 39 -0.04 -0.76 17.93
CA THR A 39 -0.16 0.70 17.99
C THR A 39 0.22 1.33 16.65
N ALA A 40 1.24 0.80 15.97
CA ALA A 40 1.64 1.26 14.64
C ALA A 40 0.55 1.03 13.59
N GLU A 41 -0.03 -0.18 13.56
CA GLU A 41 -1.16 -0.53 12.69
C GLU A 41 -2.35 0.39 12.94
N ARG A 42 -2.66 0.70 14.21
CA ARG A 42 -3.74 1.63 14.56
C ARG A 42 -3.45 3.05 14.04
N ILE A 43 -2.22 3.52 14.12
CA ILE A 43 -1.82 4.83 13.56
C ILE A 43 -2.00 4.80 12.04
N LYS A 44 -1.47 3.77 11.37
CA LYS A 44 -1.55 3.56 9.91
C LYS A 44 -2.98 3.57 9.41
N THR A 45 -3.87 2.83 10.07
CA THR A 45 -5.28 2.71 9.68
C THR A 45 -6.14 3.92 10.05
N SER A 46 -5.77 4.68 11.08
CA SER A 46 -6.58 5.82 11.55
C SER A 46 -6.23 7.13 10.85
N ILE A 47 -4.93 7.43 10.72
CA ILE A 47 -4.44 8.71 10.18
C ILE A 47 -3.28 8.51 9.19
N GLY A 48 -3.04 7.29 8.71
CA GLY A 48 -2.00 7.02 7.73
C GLY A 48 -2.36 7.57 6.35
N THR A 49 -1.38 8.19 5.72
CA THR A 49 -1.52 8.71 4.36
C THR A 49 -0.19 8.61 3.60
N ALA A 50 -0.29 8.49 2.28
CA ALA A 50 0.84 8.38 1.38
C ALA A 50 1.37 9.76 0.91
N ARG A 51 0.66 10.85 1.20
CA ARG A 51 1.02 12.21 0.78
C ARG A 51 1.03 13.17 1.97
N MET A 52 1.77 14.26 1.81
CA MET A 52 1.75 15.32 2.81
C MET A 52 0.37 16.02 2.78
N PRO A 53 -0.31 16.22 3.92
CA PRO A 53 -1.57 16.96 3.96
C PRO A 53 -1.42 18.39 3.42
N ASP A 54 -2.42 18.88 2.68
CA ASP A 54 -2.40 20.21 2.07
C ASP A 54 -2.29 21.36 3.09
N ASP A 55 -2.83 21.17 4.30
CA ASP A 55 -2.75 22.12 5.42
C ASP A 55 -1.42 22.04 6.20
N GLY A 56 -0.53 21.12 5.80
CA GLY A 56 0.79 20.89 6.40
C GLY A 56 0.78 20.12 7.73
N ARG A 57 -0.38 19.72 8.26
CA ARG A 57 -0.47 18.97 9.53
C ARG A 57 -1.38 17.76 9.46
N GLY A 58 -2.56 17.92 8.87
CA GLY A 58 -3.63 16.94 8.79
C GLY A 58 -4.19 16.56 10.17
N ALA A 59 -4.84 15.40 10.24
CA ALA A 59 -5.39 14.85 11.48
C ALA A 59 -4.29 14.56 12.51
N SER A 60 -4.64 14.49 13.80
CA SER A 60 -3.73 14.04 14.85
C SER A 60 -4.39 13.03 15.77
N MET A 61 -3.58 12.23 16.45
CA MET A 61 -4.07 11.32 17.47
C MET A 61 -3.08 11.20 18.63
N GLN A 62 -3.60 10.91 19.82
CA GLN A 62 -2.78 10.59 20.98
C GLN A 62 -2.35 9.13 20.95
N ILE A 63 -1.06 8.89 21.22
CA ILE A 63 -0.48 7.56 21.28
C ILE A 63 0.28 7.38 22.59
N ARG A 64 0.26 6.15 23.09
CA ARG A 64 0.98 5.76 24.30
C ARG A 64 2.07 4.76 23.94
N GLY A 65 3.23 4.95 24.54
CA GLY A 65 4.38 4.08 24.39
C GLY A 65 5.31 4.16 25.59
N ARG A 66 6.48 3.56 25.45
CA ARG A 66 7.55 3.60 26.46
C ARG A 66 8.57 4.66 26.05
N ASP A 67 8.81 5.62 26.93
CA ASP A 67 9.91 6.57 26.76
C ASP A 67 11.24 5.83 26.83
N LEU A 68 12.08 6.02 25.81
CA LEU A 68 13.39 5.37 25.71
C LEU A 68 14.45 6.02 26.62
N LEU A 69 14.24 7.27 27.06
CA LEU A 69 15.16 7.97 27.95
C LEU A 69 14.99 7.50 29.40
N ASN A 70 13.75 7.52 29.88
CA ASN A 70 13.44 7.26 31.29
C ASN A 70 12.81 5.88 31.53
N GLY A 71 12.44 5.17 30.47
CA GLY A 71 11.87 3.82 30.54
C GLY A 71 10.40 3.75 30.98
N VAL A 72 9.74 4.89 31.20
CA VAL A 72 8.38 5.01 31.74
C VAL A 72 7.32 5.17 30.64
N PRO A 73 6.03 4.87 30.90
CA PRO A 73 4.95 5.17 29.97
C PRO A 73 4.86 6.67 29.67
N LYS A 74 4.78 7.02 28.39
CA LYS A 74 4.64 8.40 27.89
C LYS A 74 3.54 8.45 26.85
N GLU A 75 2.77 9.54 26.90
CA GLU A 75 1.75 9.88 25.91
C GLU A 75 2.27 11.03 25.04
N THR A 76 2.09 10.93 23.72
CA THR A 76 2.45 11.98 22.77
C THR A 76 1.41 12.08 21.68
N GLU A 77 1.28 13.26 21.10
CA GLU A 77 0.51 13.46 19.88
C GLU A 77 1.37 13.12 18.65
N ILE A 78 0.78 12.43 17.68
CA ILE A 78 1.33 12.25 16.34
C ILE A 78 0.36 12.83 15.31
N SER A 79 0.87 13.60 14.35
CA SER A 79 0.09 14.14 13.24
C SER A 79 0.18 13.30 11.98
N GLN A 80 -0.80 13.44 11.10
CA GLN A 80 -0.86 12.81 9.79
C GLN A 80 0.35 13.20 8.93
N ALA A 81 0.82 14.45 9.00
CA ALA A 81 2.05 14.89 8.35
C ALA A 81 3.29 14.10 8.80
N GLN A 82 3.41 13.80 10.10
CA GLN A 82 4.50 12.97 10.63
C GLN A 82 4.39 11.52 10.18
N VAL A 83 3.16 10.99 10.07
CA VAL A 83 2.92 9.65 9.53
C VAL A 83 3.27 9.61 8.03
N ALA A 84 2.91 10.63 7.25
CA ALA A 84 3.29 10.73 5.84
C ALA A 84 4.81 10.72 5.67
N GLU A 85 5.54 11.47 6.51
CA GLU A 85 7.01 11.48 6.51
C GLU A 85 7.58 10.09 6.86
N ALA A 86 6.99 9.41 7.86
CA ALA A 86 7.39 8.05 8.23
C ALA A 86 7.18 7.05 7.09
N LEU A 87 6.09 7.20 6.32
CA LEU A 87 5.70 6.29 5.24
C LEU A 87 6.31 6.63 3.87
N ALA A 88 7.05 7.74 3.75
CA ALA A 88 7.60 8.19 2.47
C ALA A 88 8.46 7.12 1.77
N GLU A 89 9.34 6.44 2.51
CA GLU A 89 10.20 5.38 1.96
C GLU A 89 9.41 4.16 1.44
N PRO A 90 8.55 3.49 2.24
CA PRO A 90 7.78 2.34 1.73
C PRO A 90 6.81 2.72 0.61
N VAL A 91 6.22 3.91 0.64
CA VAL A 91 5.36 4.41 -0.46
C VAL A 91 6.17 4.59 -1.73
N GLN A 92 7.34 5.23 -1.65
CA GLN A 92 8.24 5.41 -2.79
C GLN A 92 8.64 4.06 -3.42
N GLN A 93 8.94 3.05 -2.61
CA GLN A 93 9.25 1.70 -3.09
C GLN A 93 8.08 1.05 -3.84
N ILE A 94 6.84 1.29 -3.41
CA ILE A 94 5.64 0.83 -4.12
C ILE A 94 5.51 1.56 -5.46
N CYS A 95 5.70 2.88 -5.49
CA CYS A 95 5.69 3.66 -6.73
C CYS A 95 6.74 3.17 -7.74
N GLU A 96 7.97 2.91 -7.28
CA GLU A 96 9.05 2.38 -8.12
C GLU A 96 8.71 0.99 -8.66
N ALA A 97 8.10 0.12 -7.84
CA ALA A 97 7.69 -1.20 -8.29
C ALA A 97 6.66 -1.13 -9.42
N VAL A 98 5.71 -0.20 -9.33
CA VAL A 98 4.72 0.06 -10.39
C VAL A 98 5.40 0.59 -11.65
N MET A 99 6.30 1.58 -11.52
CA MET A 99 7.04 2.13 -12.66
C MET A 99 7.87 1.08 -13.40
N THR A 100 8.61 0.24 -12.69
CA THR A 100 9.37 -0.85 -13.33
C THR A 100 8.45 -1.85 -14.03
N ALA A 101 7.25 -2.11 -13.50
CA ALA A 101 6.30 -2.99 -14.16
C ALA A 101 5.81 -2.41 -15.49
N LEU A 102 5.57 -1.10 -15.54
CA LEU A 102 5.20 -0.40 -16.77
C LEU A 102 6.34 -0.41 -17.80
N GLU A 103 7.57 -0.17 -17.37
CA GLU A 103 8.76 -0.22 -18.24
C GLU A 103 9.02 -1.61 -18.84
N ALA A 104 8.68 -2.66 -18.10
CA ALA A 104 8.81 -4.05 -18.56
C ALA A 104 7.62 -4.53 -19.41
N THR A 105 6.53 -3.75 -19.48
CA THR A 105 5.33 -4.13 -20.22
C THR A 105 5.51 -3.84 -21.72
N PRO A 106 5.18 -4.80 -22.61
CA PRO A 106 5.21 -4.58 -24.05
C PRO A 106 4.40 -3.34 -24.48
N PRO A 107 4.87 -2.55 -25.47
CA PRO A 107 4.23 -1.29 -25.85
C PRO A 107 2.75 -1.40 -26.22
N ASP A 108 2.35 -2.51 -26.83
CA ASP A 108 0.98 -2.82 -27.23
C ASP A 108 0.03 -2.97 -26.03
N LEU A 109 0.54 -3.42 -24.88
CA LEU A 109 -0.23 -3.51 -23.64
C LEU A 109 -0.09 -2.27 -22.76
N ALA A 110 1.05 -1.57 -22.84
CA ALA A 110 1.26 -0.33 -22.12
C ALA A 110 0.23 0.74 -22.54
N ALA A 111 -0.12 0.82 -23.83
CA ALA A 111 -1.18 1.70 -24.32
C ALA A 111 -2.54 1.40 -23.67
N ASP A 112 -2.92 0.13 -23.56
CA ASP A 112 -4.17 -0.29 -22.89
C ASP A 112 -4.17 0.10 -21.40
N ILE A 113 -3.02 0.03 -20.71
CA ILE A 113 -2.88 0.44 -19.30
C ILE A 113 -2.99 1.97 -19.15
N VAL A 114 -2.44 2.74 -20.09
CA VAL A 114 -2.60 4.21 -20.09
C VAL A 114 -4.07 4.60 -20.23
N ASP A 115 -4.82 3.92 -21.09
CA ASP A 115 -6.23 4.21 -21.34
C ASP A 115 -7.15 3.74 -20.19
N ARG A 116 -6.90 2.55 -19.62
CA ARG A 116 -7.77 1.95 -18.59
C ARG A 116 -7.32 2.24 -17.16
N GLY A 117 -6.05 2.56 -16.96
CA GLY A 117 -5.44 2.75 -15.66
C GLY A 117 -5.04 1.46 -14.95
N VAL A 118 -4.67 1.62 -13.68
CA VAL A 118 -4.25 0.56 -12.76
C VAL A 118 -5.32 0.39 -11.67
N MET A 119 -5.54 -0.86 -11.28
CA MET A 119 -6.42 -1.22 -10.17
C MET A 119 -5.60 -1.63 -8.95
N LEU A 120 -5.80 -0.97 -7.81
CA LEU A 120 -5.24 -1.32 -6.52
C LEU A 120 -6.18 -2.27 -5.78
N THR A 121 -5.60 -3.30 -5.15
CA THR A 121 -6.32 -4.30 -4.36
C THR A 121 -5.52 -4.63 -3.09
N GLY A 122 -6.12 -5.39 -2.18
CA GLY A 122 -5.54 -5.72 -0.87
C GLY A 122 -5.69 -4.60 0.16
N GLY A 123 -5.41 -4.93 1.43
CA GLY A 123 -5.58 -3.98 2.54
C GLY A 123 -4.67 -2.76 2.48
N GLY A 124 -3.47 -2.90 1.90
CA GLY A 124 -2.54 -1.79 1.71
C GLY A 124 -3.06 -0.70 0.76
N ALA A 125 -4.01 -1.03 -0.13
CA ALA A 125 -4.64 -0.07 -1.01
C ALA A 125 -5.52 0.96 -0.27
N LEU A 126 -5.88 0.68 0.99
CA LEU A 126 -6.70 1.55 1.83
C LEU A 126 -5.89 2.63 2.56
N LEU A 127 -4.57 2.67 2.38
CA LEU A 127 -3.76 3.76 2.89
C LEU A 127 -4.22 5.09 2.24
N GLY A 128 -4.46 6.11 3.05
CA GLY A 128 -5.02 7.37 2.58
C GLY A 128 -4.19 8.00 1.47
N GLU A 129 -4.83 8.38 0.36
CA GLU A 129 -4.19 9.03 -0.79
C GLU A 129 -3.07 8.23 -1.49
N LEU A 130 -3.00 6.91 -1.28
CA LEU A 130 -2.03 6.06 -2.00
C LEU A 130 -2.29 6.04 -3.51
N ASP A 131 -3.56 6.01 -3.90
CA ASP A 131 -3.97 6.12 -5.29
C ASP A 131 -3.52 7.45 -5.91
N LEU A 132 -3.68 8.57 -5.19
CA LEU A 132 -3.21 9.89 -5.62
C LEU A 132 -1.69 9.94 -5.73
N ALA A 133 -0.95 9.41 -4.75
CA ALA A 133 0.52 9.35 -4.78
C ALA A 133 1.01 8.60 -6.02
N LEU A 134 0.37 7.47 -6.33
CA LEU A 134 0.69 6.68 -7.51
C LEU A 134 0.30 7.41 -8.81
N ARG A 135 -0.84 8.11 -8.85
CA ARG A 135 -1.23 8.92 -10.02
C ARG A 135 -0.21 10.01 -10.30
N GLU A 136 0.23 10.73 -9.28
CA GLU A 136 1.22 11.80 -9.42
C GLU A 136 2.58 11.28 -9.92
N GLN A 137 3.02 10.14 -9.39
CA GLN A 137 4.32 9.58 -9.76
C GLN A 137 4.32 8.89 -11.14
N THR A 138 3.24 8.20 -11.48
CA THR A 138 3.18 7.36 -12.70
C THR A 138 2.47 8.04 -13.88
N GLY A 139 1.67 9.08 -13.63
CA GLY A 139 0.83 9.73 -14.64
C GLY A 139 -0.37 8.89 -15.10
N LEU A 140 -0.59 7.70 -14.52
CA LEU A 140 -1.69 6.81 -14.86
C LEU A 140 -2.93 7.10 -14.03
N ALA A 141 -4.10 6.76 -14.57
CA ALA A 141 -5.30 6.65 -13.74
C ALA A 141 -5.14 5.47 -12.76
N ILE A 142 -5.33 5.70 -11.46
CA ILE A 142 -5.24 4.66 -10.42
C ILE A 142 -6.59 4.55 -9.72
N SER A 143 -7.18 3.37 -9.65
CA SER A 143 -8.46 3.11 -8.99
C SER A 143 -8.28 2.09 -7.87
N VAL A 144 -9.05 2.20 -6.79
CA VAL A 144 -9.08 1.20 -5.71
C VAL A 144 -10.30 0.32 -5.91
N ALA A 145 -10.13 -1.00 -5.83
CA ALA A 145 -11.24 -1.92 -5.95
C ALA A 145 -12.23 -1.77 -4.78
N ASP A 146 -13.53 -1.83 -5.08
CA ASP A 146 -14.62 -1.66 -4.10
C ASP A 146 -14.48 -2.62 -2.89
N GLU A 147 -14.15 -3.88 -3.17
CA GLU A 147 -13.91 -4.91 -2.16
C GLU A 147 -12.43 -5.29 -2.08
N SER A 148 -11.54 -4.29 -2.02
CA SER A 148 -10.08 -4.47 -2.07
C SER A 148 -9.54 -5.55 -1.13
N LEU A 149 -10.08 -5.67 0.09
CA LEU A 149 -9.73 -6.71 1.07
C LEU A 149 -10.13 -8.13 0.63
N ASN A 150 -11.22 -8.27 -0.12
CA ASN A 150 -11.81 -9.54 -0.50
C ASN A 150 -11.47 -9.95 -1.94
N CYS A 151 -10.84 -9.08 -2.74
CA CYS A 151 -10.59 -9.31 -4.17
C CYS A 151 -9.96 -10.68 -4.46
N VAL A 152 -9.00 -11.12 -3.64
CA VAL A 152 -8.36 -12.44 -3.81
C VAL A 152 -9.35 -13.57 -3.58
N ALA A 153 -10.10 -13.55 -2.47
CA ALA A 153 -11.07 -14.60 -2.16
C ALA A 153 -12.21 -14.67 -3.19
N LEU A 154 -12.73 -13.50 -3.59
CA LEU A 154 -13.78 -13.38 -4.61
C LEU A 154 -13.29 -13.82 -5.98
N GLY A 155 -12.06 -13.45 -6.36
CA GLY A 155 -11.43 -13.86 -7.62
C GLY A 155 -11.25 -15.37 -7.69
N THR A 156 -10.75 -15.98 -6.62
CA THR A 156 -10.62 -17.44 -6.50
C THR A 156 -11.97 -18.15 -6.60
N GLY A 157 -13.00 -17.65 -5.91
CA GLY A 157 -14.35 -18.20 -5.99
C GLY A 157 -14.93 -18.13 -7.40
N LYS A 158 -14.80 -16.97 -8.07
CA LYS A 158 -15.22 -16.79 -9.46
C LYS A 158 -14.45 -17.70 -10.42
N ALA A 159 -13.15 -17.91 -10.22
CA ALA A 159 -12.37 -18.80 -11.07
C ALA A 159 -12.99 -20.21 -11.10
N LEU A 160 -13.39 -20.72 -9.94
CA LEU A 160 -14.07 -22.02 -9.83
C LEU A 160 -15.45 -22.06 -10.54
N GLU A 161 -16.21 -20.95 -10.52
CA GLU A 161 -17.49 -20.88 -11.25
C GLU A 161 -17.30 -20.90 -12.77
N TYR A 162 -16.21 -20.33 -13.27
CA TYR A 162 -15.84 -20.26 -14.68
C TYR A 162 -14.78 -21.29 -15.08
N GLU A 163 -14.74 -22.44 -14.40
CA GLU A 163 -13.69 -23.47 -14.53
C GLU A 163 -13.37 -23.83 -15.99
N LYS A 164 -14.40 -23.99 -16.84
CA LYS A 164 -14.21 -24.35 -18.26
C LYS A 164 -13.48 -23.27 -19.07
N GLN A 165 -13.64 -22.00 -18.70
CA GLN A 165 -13.06 -20.86 -19.41
C GLN A 165 -11.70 -20.47 -18.85
N LEU A 166 -11.47 -20.71 -17.56
CA LEU A 166 -10.23 -20.40 -16.84
C LEU A 166 -9.43 -21.65 -16.49
N ARG A 167 -9.61 -22.71 -17.28
CA ARG A 167 -9.01 -24.02 -16.99
C ARG A 167 -7.49 -23.94 -16.87
N HIS A 168 -6.83 -23.14 -17.70
CA HIS A 168 -5.38 -22.91 -17.67
C HIS A 168 -4.88 -22.21 -16.39
N VAL A 169 -5.77 -21.55 -15.64
CA VAL A 169 -5.46 -20.92 -14.35
C VAL A 169 -5.66 -21.90 -13.18
N ILE A 170 -6.54 -22.89 -13.33
CA ILE A 170 -6.95 -23.83 -12.28
C ILE A 170 -6.16 -25.14 -12.37
N ASP A 171 -6.07 -25.71 -13.57
CA ASP A 171 -5.26 -26.87 -13.87
C ASP A 171 -3.82 -26.40 -14.14
N TYR A 172 -3.00 -26.39 -13.08
CA TYR A 172 -1.55 -26.34 -13.24
C TYR A 172 -1.10 -27.74 -13.65
N ASP A 173 -1.00 -28.02 -14.95
CA ASP A 173 -0.44 -29.29 -15.44
C ASP A 173 0.91 -29.55 -14.74
N SER A 174 0.99 -30.69 -14.05
CA SER A 174 2.21 -31.20 -13.38
C SER A 174 3.17 -31.82 -14.37
#